data_AF-A0A1E5W8G1-F1
#
_entry.id   AF-A0A1E5W8G1-F1
#
_cell.length_a   1.000
_cell.length_b   1.000
_cell.length_c   1.000
_cell.angle_alpha   90.00
_cell.angle_beta   90.00
_cell.angle_gamma   90.00
#
_symmetry.space_group_name_H-M   'P 1'
#
loop_
_entity.id
_entity.type
_entity.pdbx_description
1 polymer ?
#
loop_
_entity_poly.entity_id
_entity_poly.type
_entity_poly.pdbx_seq_one_letter_code
_entity_poly.pdbx_strand_id
1 'polypeptide(L)' 'LLGWWLHSQKLVTKARRKAFDSLCLLLTRHLWLERNSKVFRNASRLPGSLVDVIFDQSLLWVKAGLLNRSGLFGD' A
#
# COMPACT_ATOMS: atom_id res chain seq x y z
N LEU A 1 8.10 7.09 -9.54
CA LEU A 1 6.88 6.62 -8.85
C LEU A 1 5.61 7.14 -9.52
N LEU A 2 5.40 8.46 -9.63
CA LEU A 2 4.16 9.03 -10.19
C LEU A 2 3.85 8.57 -11.63
N GLY A 3 4.82 8.59 -12.54
CA GLY A 3 4.63 8.12 -13.91
C GLY A 3 4.27 6.64 -14.02
N TRP A 4 4.95 5.79 -13.23
CA TRP A 4 4.63 4.37 -13.13
C TRP A 4 3.23 4.12 -12.57
N TRP A 5 2.82 4.88 -11.55
CA TRP A 5 1.49 4.77 -10.95
C TRP A 5 0.42 5.11 -11.99
N LEU A 6 0.53 6.27 -12.63
CA LEU A 6 -0.45 6.72 -13.63
C LEU A 6 -0.53 5.76 -14.81
N HIS A 7 0.59 5.18 -15.22
CA HIS A 7 0.60 4.13 -16.23
C HIS A 7 -0.11 2.86 -15.75
N SER A 8 0.21 2.38 -14.54
CA SER A 8 -0.40 1.17 -13.96
C SER A 8 -1.90 1.32 -13.75
N GLN A 9 -2.36 2.49 -13.31
CA GLN A 9 -3.78 2.80 -13.15
C GLN A 9 -4.57 2.69 -14.47
N LYS A 10 -3.93 2.98 -15.62
CA LYS A 10 -4.56 2.80 -16.94
C LYS A 10 -4.79 1.33 -17.27
N LEU A 11 -3.96 0.43 -16.76
CA LEU A 11 -4.09 -1.02 -16.93
C LEU A 11 -5.16 -1.64 -16.01
N VAL A 12 -5.56 -0.91 -14.96
CA VAL A 12 -6.60 -1.34 -14.01
C VAL A 12 -7.98 -0.91 -14.49
N THR A 13 -8.95 -1.84 -14.41
CA THR A 13 -10.35 -1.56 -14.74
C THR A 13 -10.91 -0.44 -13.86
N LYS A 14 -11.78 0.42 -14.42
CA LYS A 14 -12.30 1.60 -13.70
C LYS A 14 -12.88 1.27 -12.32
N ALA A 15 -13.57 0.14 -12.20
CA ALA A 15 -14.17 -0.32 -10.94
C ALA A 15 -13.13 -0.63 -9.84
N ARG A 16 -11.91 -1.03 -10.21
CA ARG A 16 -10.85 -1.44 -9.27
C ARG A 16 -9.83 -0.34 -8.97
N ARG A 17 -9.81 0.75 -9.76
CA ARG A 17 -8.82 1.84 -9.62
C ARG A 17 -8.76 2.43 -8.22
N LYS A 18 -9.92 2.70 -7.60
CA LYS A 18 -9.96 3.24 -6.23
C LYS A 18 -9.27 2.32 -5.21
N ALA A 19 -9.52 1.01 -5.31
CA ALA A 19 -8.92 0.04 -4.40
C ALA A 19 -7.41 -0.09 -4.66
N PHE A 20 -7.01 -0.12 -5.93
CA PHE A 20 -5.61 -0.09 -6.35
C PHE A 20 -4.87 1.15 -5.84
N ASP A 21 -5.42 2.34 -6.05
CA ASP A 21 -4.81 3.59 -5.62
C ASP A 21 -4.65 3.63 -4.10
N SER A 22 -5.67 3.18 -3.35
CA SER A 22 -5.62 3.13 -1.89
C SER A 22 -4.53 2.16 -1.38
N LEU A 23 -4.36 1.00 -2.04
CA LEU A 23 -3.28 0.07 -1.74
C LEU A 23 -1.91 0.67 -2.06
N CYS A 24 -1.75 1.30 -3.23
CA CYS A 24 -0.49 1.95 -3.60
C CYS A 24 -0.13 3.09 -2.63
N LEU A 25 -1.12 3.83 -2.11
CA LEU A 25 -0.91 4.85 -1.07
C LEU A 25 -0.40 4.21 0.23
N LEU A 26 -1.03 3.12 0.67
CA LEU A 26 -0.64 2.38 1.88
C LEU A 26 0.81 1.90 1.77
N LEU A 27 1.17 1.25 0.66
CA LEU A 27 2.51 0.75 0.39
C LEU A 27 3.54 1.88 0.36
N THR A 28 3.26 2.94 -0.40
CA THR A 28 4.15 4.10 -0.52
C THR A 28 4.40 4.75 0.84
N ARG A 29 3.35 4.89 1.67
CA ARG A 29 3.45 5.42 3.04
C ARG A 29 4.37 4.57 3.91
N HIS A 30 4.22 3.24 3.90
CA HIS A 30 5.01 2.34 4.76
C HIS A 30 6.48 2.27 4.33
N LEU A 31 6.74 2.25 3.02
CA LEU A 31 8.10 2.32 2.49
C LEU A 31 8.77 3.65 2.84
N TRP A 32 8.04 4.76 2.77
CA TRP A 32 8.55 6.06 3.19
C TRP A 32 8.84 6.13 4.68
N LEU A 33 7.94 5.62 5.54
CA LEU A 33 8.14 5.54 6.98
C LEU A 33 9.36 4.68 7.35
N GLU A 34 9.53 3.54 6.70
CA GLU A 34 10.69 2.67 6.91
C GLU A 34 11.99 3.38 6.50
N ARG A 35 12.02 4.03 5.32
CA ARG A 35 13.17 4.82 4.89
C ARG A 35 13.50 5.93 5.90
N ASN A 36 12.49 6.64 6.40
CA ASN A 36 12.70 7.68 7.40
C ASN A 36 13.22 7.13 8.73
N SER A 37 12.74 5.96 9.15
CA SER A 37 13.26 5.29 10.34
C SER A 37 14.76 4.96 10.18
N LYS A 38 15.15 4.46 9.00
CA LYS A 38 16.56 4.18 8.71
C LYS A 38 17.42 5.43 8.72
N VAL A 39 16.96 6.50 8.07
CA VAL A 39 17.73 7.75 7.91
C VAL A 39 17.80 8.56 9.21
N PHE A 40 16.67 8.75 9.89
CA PHE A 40 16.58 9.69 11.01
C PHE A 40 16.70 9.03 12.39
N ARG A 41 16.49 7.71 12.48
CA ARG A 41 16.51 6.97 13.76
C ARG A 41 17.55 5.85 13.80
N ASN A 42 18.33 5.67 12.72
CA ASN A 42 19.26 4.55 12.54
C ASN A 42 18.61 3.18 12.86
N ALA A 43 17.30 3.08 12.63
CA ALA A 43 16.50 1.90 12.96
C ALA A 43 15.96 1.31 11.67
N SER A 44 16.38 0.08 11.36
CA SER A 44 15.97 -0.68 10.19
C SER A 44 15.20 -1.93 10.62
N ARG A 45 14.06 -2.17 9.99
CA ARG A 45 13.35 -3.45 10.10
C ARG A 45 13.87 -4.45 9.08
N LEU A 46 13.68 -5.73 9.41
CA LEU A 46 13.81 -6.81 8.44
C LEU A 46 12.68 -6.68 7.40
N PRO A 47 12.95 -6.96 6.11
CA PRO A 47 11.93 -6.85 5.06
C PRO A 47 10.66 -7.66 5.37
N GLY A 48 10.79 -8.87 5.91
CA GLY A 48 9.64 -9.70 6.30
C GLY A 48 8.73 -9.01 7.32
N SER A 49 9.32 -8.45 8.38
CA SER A 49 8.57 -7.69 9.40
C SER A 49 7.82 -6.49 8.80
N LEU A 50 8.37 -5.82 7.78
CA LEU A 50 7.68 -4.73 7.11
C LEU A 50 6.47 -5.22 6.32
N VAL A 51 6.58 -6.39 5.67
CA VAL A 51 5.47 -7.02 4.94
C VAL A 51 4.34 -7.38 5.89
N ASP A 52 4.66 -7.97 7.04
CA ASP A 52 3.67 -8.32 8.07
C ASP A 52 2.90 -7.07 8.55
N VAL A 53 3.62 -5.99 8.85
CA VAL A 53 3.02 -4.70 9.25
C VAL A 53 2.12 -4.14 8.15
N ILE A 54 2.55 -4.18 6.89
CA ILE A 54 1.75 -3.72 5.76
C ILE A 54 0.47 -4.55 5.62
N PHE A 55 0.58 -5.87 5.80
CA PHE A 55 -0.56 -6.78 5.71
C PHE A 55 -1.58 -6.48 6.81
N ASP A 56 -1.15 -6.37 8.07
CA ASP A 56 -2.02 -6.00 9.19
C ASP A 56 -2.70 -4.65 8.97
N GLN A 57 -1.95 -3.66 8.48
CA GLN A 57 -2.49 -2.34 8.15
C GLN A 57 -3.50 -2.39 7.00
N SER A 58 -3.28 -3.25 6.00
CA SER A 58 -4.24 -3.46 4.92
C SER A 58 -5.57 -4.02 5.45
N LEU A 59 -5.53 -4.97 6.40
CA LEU A 59 -6.72 -5.52 7.03
C LEU A 59 -7.47 -4.47 7.86
N LEU A 60 -6.73 -3.61 8.58
CA LEU A 60 -7.32 -2.48 9.31
C LEU A 60 -7.97 -1.47 8.36
N TRP A 61 -7.35 -1.18 7.22
CA TRP A 61 -7.92 -0.28 6.21
C TRP A 61 -9.17 -0.86 5.56
N VAL A 62 -9.23 -2.17 5.37
CA VAL A 62 -10.46 -2.84 4.94
C VAL A 62 -11.57 -2.68 5.98
N LYS A 63 -11.27 -2.95 7.26
CA LYS A 63 -12.24 -2.78 8.35
C LYS A 63 -12.72 -1.33 8.50
N ALA A 64 -11.85 -0.35 8.24
CA ALA A 64 -12.17 1.07 8.28
C ALA A 64 -12.86 1.58 6.99
N GLY A 65 -13.07 0.74 5.98
CA GLY A 65 -13.67 1.14 4.70
C GLY A 65 -12.76 1.98 3.79
N LEU A 66 -11.47 2.09 4.12
CA LEU A 66 -10.47 2.81 3.33
C LEU A 66 -9.90 1.97 2.18
N LEU A 67 -9.97 0.64 2.30
CA LEU A 67 -9.55 -0.30 1.26
C LEU A 67 -10.70 -1.25 0.93
N ASN A 68 -11.09 -1.30 -0.35
CA ASN A 68 -12.10 -2.26 -0.79
C ASN A 68 -11.44 -3.59 -1.18
N ARG A 69 -11.69 -4.65 -0.40
CA ARG A 69 -11.13 -5.99 -0.61
C ARG A 69 -11.61 -6.65 -1.91
N SER A 70 -12.91 -6.58 -2.22
CA SER A 70 -13.47 -7.17 -3.45
C SER A 70 -12.97 -6.44 -4.69
N GLY A 71 -12.67 -5.13 -4.56
CA GLY A 71 -12.02 -4.34 -5.59
C GLY A 71 -10.56 -4.75 -5.89
N LEU A 72 -9.88 -5.45 -4.99
CA LEU A 72 -8.50 -5.94 -5.20
C LEU A 72 -8.47 -7.36 -5.75
N PHE A 73 -9.19 -8.28 -5.11
CA PHE A 73 -9.02 -9.71 -5.38
C PHE A 73 -10.12 -10.31 -6.27
N GLY A 74 -11.22 -9.61 -6.52
CA GLY A 74 -12.41 -10.23 -7.10
C GLY A 74 -13.01 -11.23 -6.12
N ASP A 75 -14.34 -11.24 -6.01
CA ASP A 75 -15.04 -12.41 -5.49
C ASP A 75 -15.21 -13.42 -6.62
#